data_AF-A0A3N5QVK3-F1
#
_entry.id   AF-A0A3N5QVK3-F1
#
_cell.length_a   1.000
_cell.length_b   1.000
_cell.length_c   1.000
_cell.angle_alpha   90.00
_cell.angle_beta   90.00
_cell.angle_gamma   90.00
#
_symmetry.space_group_name_H-M   'P 1'
#
loop_
_entity.id
_entity.type
_entity.pdbx_description
1 polymer ?
#
loop_
_entity_poly.entity_id
_entity_poly.type
_entity_poly.pdbx_seq_one_letter_code
_entity_poly.pdbx_strand_id
1 'polypeptide(L)'
;MEVRGLGQISGATQVGRTAPVSAPQSAAPAGGVAPQHDEVEISSAARQLDSAGPAAGVREQRLDQIKAAIAAGTYETPEKLQMAVDRMLQQLALDQAADG
;
A
#
# COMPACT_ATOMS: atom_id res chain seq x y z
N MET A 1 5.17 48.85 -6.73
CA MET A 1 5.17 48.31 -5.36
C MET A 1 4.29 49.24 -4.53
N GLU A 2 3.02 48.88 -4.35
CA GLU A 2 2.09 49.61 -3.48
C GLU A 2 1.86 48.77 -2.23
N VAL A 3 2.12 49.39 -1.08
CA VAL A 3 1.87 48.82 0.24
C VAL A 3 0.55 49.41 0.76
N ARG A 4 -0.51 48.60 0.83
CA ARG A 4 -1.74 48.97 1.52
C ARG A 4 -1.67 48.46 2.95
N GLY A 5 -1.41 49.38 3.87
CA GLY A 5 -1.39 49.13 5.32
C GLY A 5 -2.79 49.04 5.93
N LEU A 6 -2.88 48.14 6.91
CA LEU A 6 -3.77 48.10 8.09
C LEU A 6 -5.25 48.49 7.89
N GLY A 7 -6.06 47.47 7.57
CA GLY A 7 -7.51 47.51 7.71
C GLY A 7 -7.96 47.24 9.16
N GLN A 8 -8.62 48.24 9.72
CA GLN A 8 -9.38 48.36 10.98
C GLN A 8 -9.45 47.15 11.93
N ILE A 9 -8.89 47.34 13.12
CA ILE A 9 -9.22 46.57 14.33
C ILE A 9 -10.69 46.77 14.68
N SER A 10 -11.47 45.68 14.71
CA SER A 10 -12.84 45.73 15.24
C SER A 10 -12.79 46.02 16.73
N GLY A 11 -13.50 47.08 17.11
CA GLY A 11 -13.50 47.66 18.45
C GLY A 11 -13.97 46.69 19.53
N ALA A 12 -13.50 46.96 20.74
CA ALA A 12 -13.85 46.28 21.98
C ALA A 12 -15.37 46.12 22.14
N THR A 13 -15.83 44.88 22.28
CA THR A 13 -17.18 44.57 22.79
C THR A 13 -17.15 44.47 24.31
N GLN A 14 -18.17 45.06 24.92
CA GLN A 14 -18.31 45.28 26.36
C GLN A 14 -18.47 43.95 27.14
N VAL A 15 -17.88 43.92 28.34
CA VAL A 15 -18.02 42.83 29.31
C VAL A 15 -19.43 42.83 29.89
N GLY A 16 -20.21 41.79 29.60
CA GLY A 16 -21.54 41.54 30.14
C GLY A 16 -21.58 40.36 31.13
N ARG A 17 -21.95 40.67 32.38
CA ARG A 17 -22.47 39.87 33.52
C ARG A 17 -21.97 38.43 33.75
N THR A 18 -21.54 38.18 34.99
CA THR A 18 -21.21 36.86 35.55
C THR A 18 -22.46 35.98 35.68
N ALA A 19 -22.45 34.82 35.02
CA ALA A 19 -23.40 33.73 35.23
C ALA A 19 -22.87 32.73 36.29
N PRO A 20 -23.73 32.05 37.06
CA PRO A 20 -23.29 31.09 38.07
C PRO A 20 -22.73 29.79 37.46
N VAL A 21 -21.63 29.31 38.06
CA VAL A 21 -21.05 27.95 37.98
C VAL A 21 -22.08 26.90 38.46
N SER A 22 -22.26 25.66 37.99
CA SER A 22 -21.56 24.74 37.07
C SER A 22 -22.51 23.59 36.69
N ALA A 23 -22.27 22.94 35.54
CA ALA A 23 -22.35 21.48 35.38
C ALA A 23 -21.35 21.07 34.28
N PRO A 24 -20.60 19.97 34.41
CA PRO A 24 -19.58 19.61 33.43
C PRO A 24 -20.28 19.05 32.19
N GLN A 25 -20.32 19.84 31.13
CA GLN A 25 -20.61 19.28 29.81
C GLN A 25 -19.37 18.50 29.39
N SER A 26 -19.46 17.17 29.39
CA SER A 26 -18.39 16.30 28.90
C SER A 26 -17.89 16.84 27.58
N ALA A 27 -16.61 17.21 27.54
CA ALA A 27 -15.93 17.48 26.29
C ALA A 27 -16.12 16.24 25.40
N ALA A 28 -16.74 16.44 24.23
CA ALA A 28 -16.69 15.44 23.18
C ALA A 28 -15.20 15.12 22.94
N PRO A 29 -14.81 13.84 22.80
CA PRO A 29 -13.42 13.51 22.53
C PRO A 29 -13.02 14.29 21.28
N ALA A 30 -11.98 15.13 21.42
CA ALA A 30 -11.32 15.75 20.28
C ALA A 30 -11.01 14.63 19.29
N GLY A 31 -11.57 14.76 18.08
CA GLY A 31 -11.58 13.72 17.06
C GLY A 31 -10.21 13.06 16.95
N GLY A 32 -10.19 11.74 17.12
CA GLY A 32 -8.99 10.95 16.92
C GLY A 32 -8.42 11.25 15.53
N VAL A 33 -7.10 11.37 15.46
CA VAL A 33 -6.38 11.46 14.19
C VAL A 33 -6.79 10.25 13.35
N ALA A 34 -7.50 10.51 12.25
CA ALA A 34 -7.86 9.46 11.31
C ALA A 34 -6.55 8.82 10.79
N PRO A 35 -6.46 7.49 10.73
CA PRO A 35 -5.30 6.83 10.15
C PRO A 35 -5.14 7.33 8.71
N GLN A 36 -3.94 7.81 8.37
CA GLN A 36 -3.62 8.17 6.99
C GLN A 36 -3.52 6.87 6.20
N HIS A 37 -4.45 6.67 5.28
CA HIS A 37 -4.44 5.55 4.35
C HIS A 37 -3.59 5.94 3.15
N ASP A 38 -2.51 5.20 2.93
CA ASP A 38 -1.73 5.28 1.69
C ASP A 38 -2.48 4.47 0.63
N GLU A 39 -2.84 5.11 -0.48
CA GLU A 39 -3.60 4.50 -1.57
C GLU A 39 -2.74 4.40 -2.82
N VAL A 40 -2.66 3.20 -3.38
CA VAL A 40 -1.95 2.94 -4.64
C VAL A 40 -2.93 2.98 -5.81
N GLU A 41 -2.86 4.04 -6.60
CA GLU A 41 -3.65 4.19 -7.82
C GLU A 41 -2.95 3.54 -9.03
N ILE A 42 -3.48 2.42 -9.50
CA ILE A 42 -3.04 1.80 -10.76
C ILE A 42 -3.67 2.55 -11.94
N SER A 43 -2.90 2.93 -12.96
CA SER A 43 -3.48 3.61 -14.13
C SER A 43 -4.49 2.72 -14.89
N SER A 44 -5.50 3.33 -15.51
CA SER A 44 -6.47 2.61 -16.35
C SER A 44 -5.78 1.84 -17.49
N ALA A 45 -4.72 2.41 -18.07
CA ALA A 45 -3.91 1.78 -19.10
C ALA A 45 -3.17 0.53 -18.59
N ALA A 46 -2.62 0.56 -17.38
CA ALA A 46 -1.96 -0.60 -16.78
C ALA A 46 -2.96 -1.75 -16.51
N ARG A 47 -4.18 -1.42 -16.04
CA ARG A 47 -5.26 -2.41 -15.85
C ARG A 47 -5.68 -3.06 -17.16
N GLN A 48 -5.78 -2.29 -18.23
CA GLN A 48 -6.10 -2.82 -19.58
C GLN A 48 -5.00 -3.71 -20.14
N LEU A 49 -3.73 -3.36 -19.93
CA LEU A 49 -2.59 -4.16 -20.37
C LEU A 49 -2.48 -5.49 -19.62
N ASP A 50 -2.73 -5.48 -18.31
CA ASP A 50 -2.78 -6.71 -17.50
C ASP A 50 -3.93 -7.63 -17.95
N SER A 51 -5.10 -7.05 -18.22
CA SER A 51 -6.27 -7.77 -18.74
C SER A 51 -6.02 -8.38 -20.11
N ALA A 52 -5.20 -7.74 -20.95
CA ALA A 52 -4.81 -8.27 -22.25
C ALA A 52 -3.96 -9.54 -22.13
N GLY A 53 -3.30 -9.75 -20.98
CA GLY A 53 -2.55 -10.94 -20.63
C GLY A 53 -1.39 -11.25 -21.59
N PRO A 54 -0.41 -12.06 -21.16
CA PRO A 54 0.47 -12.75 -22.10
C PRO A 54 -0.40 -13.54 -23.09
N ALA A 55 -0.19 -13.31 -24.39
CA ALA A 55 -0.87 -14.03 -25.46
C ALA A 55 -0.86 -15.54 -25.19
N ALA A 56 -2.04 -16.15 -25.09
CA ALA A 56 -2.22 -17.53 -24.63
C ALA A 56 -1.31 -18.54 -25.37
N GLY A 57 -1.14 -18.38 -26.69
CA GLY A 57 -0.30 -19.25 -27.50
C GLY A 57 1.19 -19.26 -27.12
N VAL A 58 1.73 -18.15 -26.60
CA VAL A 58 3.14 -18.09 -26.16
C VAL A 58 3.32 -18.91 -24.88
N ARG A 59 2.32 -18.92 -24.00
CA ARG A 59 2.35 -19.75 -22.79
C ARG A 59 2.25 -21.23 -23.14
N GLU A 60 1.33 -21.59 -24.03
CA GLU A 60 1.13 -22.98 -24.47
C GLU A 60 2.40 -23.56 -25.09
N GLN A 61 3.05 -22.83 -26.01
CA GLN A 61 4.31 -23.25 -26.62
C GLN A 61 5.43 -23.42 -25.58
N ARG A 62 5.54 -22.49 -24.62
CA ARG A 62 6.53 -22.60 -23.53
C ARG A 62 6.25 -23.79 -22.63
N LEU A 63 4.98 -24.07 -22.32
CA LEU A 63 4.58 -25.23 -21.52
C LEU A 63 4.93 -26.54 -22.23
N ASP A 64 4.68 -26.65 -23.53
CA ASP A 64 5.06 -27.82 -24.33
C ASP A 64 6.58 -28.02 -24.36
N GLN A 65 7.35 -26.94 -24.54
CA GLN A 65 8.81 -27.01 -24.49
C GLN A 65 9.33 -27.48 -23.12
N ILE A 66 8.75 -26.96 -22.04
CA ILE A 66 9.10 -27.37 -20.67
C ILE A 66 8.76 -28.85 -20.45
N LYS A 67 7.57 -29.30 -20.85
CA LYS A 67 7.16 -30.72 -20.77
C LYS A 67 8.12 -31.62 -21.53
N ALA A 68 8.51 -31.24 -22.75
CA ALA A 68 9.46 -32.00 -23.55
C ALA A 68 10.84 -32.08 -22.88
N ALA A 69 11.33 -30.98 -22.30
CA ALA A 69 12.59 -30.97 -21.56
C ALA A 69 12.55 -31.83 -20.30
N ILE A 70 11.40 -31.87 -19.60
CA ILE A 70 11.20 -32.74 -18.43
C ILE A 70 11.22 -34.21 -18.86
N ALA A 71 10.48 -34.56 -19.93
CA ALA A 71 10.46 -35.92 -20.45
C ALA A 71 11.83 -36.40 -20.95
N ALA A 72 12.63 -35.48 -21.52
CA ALA A 72 14.00 -35.74 -21.94
C ALA A 72 15.01 -35.79 -20.77
N GLY A 73 14.59 -35.45 -19.54
CA GLY A 73 15.47 -35.37 -18.37
C GLY A 73 16.48 -34.23 -18.41
N THR A 74 16.37 -33.29 -19.37
CA THR A 74 17.29 -32.16 -19.54
C THR A 74 16.81 -30.89 -18.86
N TYR A 75 15.60 -30.91 -18.27
CA TYR A 75 15.06 -29.80 -17.53
C TYR A 75 15.81 -29.55 -16.21
N GLU A 76 16.18 -30.64 -15.54
CA GLU A 76 16.87 -30.67 -14.25
C GLU A 76 18.38 -30.57 -14.48
N THR A 77 18.93 -29.36 -14.32
CA THR A 77 20.38 -29.13 -14.34
C THR A 77 20.88 -28.95 -12.91
N PRO A 78 22.15 -29.28 -12.60
CA PRO A 78 22.68 -29.12 -11.24
C PRO A 78 22.54 -27.69 -10.72
N GLU A 79 22.65 -26.68 -11.58
CA GLU A 79 22.50 -25.27 -11.20
C GLU A 79 21.05 -24.94 -10.80
N LYS A 80 20.07 -25.42 -11.56
CA LYS A 80 18.65 -25.22 -11.23
C LYS A 80 18.26 -25.93 -9.94
N LEU A 81 18.80 -27.12 -9.71
CA LEU A 81 18.60 -27.87 -8.47
C LEU A 81 19.16 -27.11 -7.27
N GLN A 82 20.38 -26.59 -7.37
CA GLN A 82 20.99 -25.81 -6.29
C GLN A 82 20.18 -24.56 -5.97
N MET A 83 19.77 -23.80 -7.00
CA MET A 83 18.87 -22.64 -6.82
C MET A 83 17.52 -23.02 -6.21
N ALA A 84 16.94 -24.16 -6.58
CA ALA A 84 15.67 -24.63 -6.04
C ALA A 84 15.79 -24.96 -4.55
N VAL A 85 16.88 -25.65 -4.16
CA VAL A 85 17.17 -25.97 -2.76
C VAL A 85 17.38 -24.69 -1.94
N ASP A 86 18.19 -23.75 -2.42
CA ASP A 86 18.44 -22.48 -1.73
C ASP A 86 17.13 -21.70 -1.50
N ARG A 87 16.28 -21.61 -2.53
CA ARG A 87 14.99 -20.94 -2.42
C ARG A 87 14.03 -21.66 -1.48
N MET A 88 14.04 -22.99 -1.45
CA MET A 88 13.24 -23.79 -0.52
C MET A 88 13.65 -23.52 0.93
N LEU A 89 14.96 -23.54 1.22
CA LEU A 89 15.49 -23.24 2.55
C LEU A 89 15.18 -21.81 2.99
N GLN A 90 15.30 -20.84 2.08
CA GLN A 90 14.95 -19.46 2.36
C GLN A 90 13.47 -19.28 2.67
N GLN A 91 12.59 -20.00 1.97
CA GLN A 91 11.16 -19.95 2.26
C GLN A 91 10.83 -20.53 3.64
N LEU A 92 11.46 -21.65 4.02
CA LEU A 92 11.29 -22.24 5.35
C LEU A 92 11.79 -21.30 6.46
N ALA A 93 12.92 -20.62 6.25
CA ALA A 93 13.44 -19.64 7.20
C ALA A 93 12.51 -18.42 7.35
N LEU A 94 11.86 -17.99 6.26
CA LEU A 94 10.90 -16.90 6.31
C LEU A 94 9.61 -17.29 7.04
N ASP A 95 9.13 -18.52 6.83
CA ASP A 95 7.96 -19.09 7.51
C ASP A 95 8.19 -19.19 9.04
N GLN A 96 9.36 -19.66 9.45
CA GLN A 96 9.77 -19.71 10.86
C GLN A 96 9.86 -18.32 11.52
N ALA A 97 10.18 -17.28 10.76
CA ALA A 97 10.22 -15.91 11.27
C ALA A 97 8.82 -15.26 11.37
N ALA A 98 7.81 -15.83 10.70
CA ALA A 98 6.44 -15.33 10.73
C ALA A 98 5.64 -15.88 11.94
N ASP A 99 6.07 -17.00 12.51
CA ASP A 99 5.46 -17.65 13.69
C ASP A 99 6.10 -17.23 15.04
N GLY A 100 7.04 -16.27 15.03
CA GLY A 100 7.81 -15.81 16.20
C GLY A 100 7.44 -14.45 16.75
#